data_AF-A0A6N9VCL3-F1
#
_entry.id   AF-A0A6N9VCL3-F1
#
_cell.length_a   1.000
_cell.length_b   1.000
_cell.length_c   1.000
_cell.angle_alpha   90.00
_cell.angle_beta   90.00
_cell.angle_gamma   90.00
#
_symmetry.space_group_name_H-M   'P 1'
#
loop_
_entity.id
_entity.type
_entity.pdbx_description
1 polymer ?
#
loop_
_entity_poly.entity_id
_entity_poly.type
_entity_poly.pdbx_seq_one_letter_code
_entity_poly.pdbx_strand_id
1 'polypeptide(L)'
;MDTPDAFPEPLPGADGAGAPGPAADDGTPPGRRLIRCRLCGRPLTGADSRRTGLGPSCDAKLHPAPPDIRTRRHEVEQEPLPGT
;
A
#
# COMPACT_ATOMS: atom_id res chain seq x y z
N MET A 1 -17.48 -45.65 -36.90
CA MET A 1 -16.47 -44.60 -36.64
C MET A 1 -16.57 -44.20 -35.18
N ASP A 2 -15.83 -44.88 -34.31
CA ASP A 2 -15.80 -44.60 -32.87
C ASP A 2 -14.62 -43.66 -32.58
N THR A 3 -14.89 -42.55 -31.89
CA THR A 3 -13.92 -41.52 -31.54
C THR A 3 -13.46 -41.77 -30.10
N PRO A 4 -12.18 -42.05 -29.82
CA PRO A 4 -11.72 -41.97 -28.44
C PRO A 4 -11.51 -40.49 -28.08
N ASP A 5 -12.38 -40.05 -27.16
CA ASP A 5 -12.27 -38.86 -26.31
C ASP A 5 -10.92 -38.92 -25.57
N ALA A 6 -9.90 -38.32 -26.17
CA ALA A 6 -8.59 -38.17 -25.55
C ALA A 6 -8.62 -36.95 -24.63
N PHE A 7 -8.94 -37.19 -23.35
CA PHE A 7 -8.72 -36.23 -22.27
C PHE A 7 -7.28 -35.68 -22.35
N PRO A 8 -7.07 -34.35 -22.39
CA PRO A 8 -5.72 -33.80 -22.39
C PRO A 8 -5.03 -34.06 -21.05
N GLU A 9 -3.84 -34.65 -21.09
CA GLU A 9 -2.97 -34.81 -19.92
C GLU A 9 -2.67 -33.44 -19.28
N PRO A 10 -2.61 -33.34 -17.93
CA PRO A 10 -2.23 -32.10 -17.27
C PRO A 10 -0.73 -31.84 -17.48
N LEU A 11 -0.41 -30.67 -18.06
CA LEU A 11 0.95 -30.18 -18.25
C LEU A 11 1.69 -30.10 -16.90
N PRO A 12 2.88 -30.71 -16.74
CA PRO A 12 3.73 -30.47 -15.58
C PRO A 12 4.46 -29.14 -15.80
N GLY A 13 4.15 -28.13 -14.98
CA GLY A 13 4.83 -26.83 -15.03
C GLY A 13 3.95 -25.64 -14.68
N ALA A 14 3.09 -25.76 -13.68
CA ALA A 14 2.55 -24.60 -12.97
C ALA A 14 3.56 -24.16 -11.88
N ASP A 15 4.85 -24.07 -12.23
CA ASP A 15 5.80 -23.32 -11.43
C ASP A 15 5.45 -21.85 -11.63
N GLY A 16 4.93 -21.24 -10.57
CA GLY A 16 4.52 -19.85 -10.56
C GLY A 16 5.64 -18.93 -11.05
N ALA A 17 5.62 -18.61 -12.34
CA ALA A 17 6.41 -17.56 -12.95
C ALA A 17 5.84 -16.19 -12.53
N GLY A 18 5.88 -15.92 -11.24
CA GLY A 18 5.66 -14.61 -10.67
C GLY A 18 6.91 -13.75 -10.88
N ALA A 19 7.02 -13.18 -12.09
CA ALA A 19 7.77 -11.98 -12.47
C ALA A 19 9.29 -11.86 -12.11
N PRO A 20 10.11 -11.21 -12.95
CA PRO A 20 11.49 -10.92 -12.60
C PRO A 20 11.50 -9.83 -11.50
N GLY A 21 11.72 -10.24 -10.25
CA GLY A 21 12.04 -9.29 -9.19
C GLY A 21 13.44 -8.73 -9.42
N PRO A 22 13.64 -7.40 -9.60
CA PRO A 22 14.99 -6.87 -9.73
C PRO A 22 15.74 -7.13 -8.42
N ALA A 23 16.88 -7.82 -8.58
CA ALA A 23 17.89 -8.00 -7.58
C ALA A 23 18.21 -6.63 -6.93
N ALA A 24 17.92 -6.53 -5.65
CA ALA A 24 18.49 -5.51 -4.78
C ALA A 24 19.33 -6.27 -3.77
N ASP A 25 20.58 -6.51 -4.17
CA ASP A 25 21.72 -6.87 -3.32
C ASP A 25 21.75 -5.90 -2.12
N ASP A 26 21.38 -6.41 -0.95
CA ASP A 26 22.21 -7.02 0.08
C ASP A 26 22.85 -5.98 1.02
N GLY A 27 22.27 -5.97 2.21
CA GLY A 27 22.51 -5.01 3.29
C GLY A 27 21.40 -5.09 4.35
N THR A 28 20.62 -6.17 4.35
CA THR A 28 19.54 -6.39 5.30
C THR A 28 20.06 -7.31 6.41
N PRO A 29 20.12 -6.85 7.67
CA PRO A 29 20.43 -7.76 8.77
C PRO A 29 19.40 -8.92 8.77
N PRO A 30 19.85 -10.17 8.89
CA PRO A 30 19.00 -11.35 8.79
C PRO A 30 17.97 -11.31 9.93
N GLY A 31 16.73 -10.94 9.61
CA GLY A 31 15.65 -10.85 10.59
C GLY A 31 14.60 -9.78 10.32
N ARG A 32 14.84 -8.84 9.38
CA ARG A 32 13.88 -7.77 9.08
C ARG A 32 13.49 -7.81 7.60
N ARG A 33 12.29 -8.30 7.27
CA ARG A 33 11.77 -8.22 5.89
C ARG A 33 11.80 -6.76 5.43
N LEU A 34 12.45 -6.50 4.30
CA LEU A 34 12.53 -5.16 3.71
C LEU A 34 11.14 -4.76 3.19
N ILE A 35 10.48 -3.82 3.86
CA ILE A 35 9.18 -3.30 3.42
C ILE A 35 9.41 -2.22 2.36
N ARG A 36 8.64 -2.29 1.26
CA ARG A 36 8.70 -1.34 0.15
C ARG A 36 7.45 -0.45 0.11
N CYS A 37 7.60 0.76 -0.41
CA CYS A 37 6.47 1.65 -0.67
C CYS A 37 5.53 1.08 -1.74
N ARG A 38 4.23 1.06 -1.47
CA ARG A 38 3.22 0.59 -2.43
C ARG A 38 3.05 1.46 -3.69
N LEU A 39 3.48 2.72 -3.64
CA LEU A 39 3.39 3.64 -4.78
C LEU A 39 4.66 3.68 -5.64
N CYS A 40 5.84 3.82 -5.02
CA CYS A 40 7.09 4.01 -5.76
C CYS A 40 8.10 2.85 -5.64
N GLY A 41 7.78 1.80 -4.86
CA GLY A 41 8.65 0.63 -4.69
C GLY A 41 9.92 0.85 -3.85
N ARG A 42 10.22 2.08 -3.43
CA ARG A 42 11.41 2.41 -2.62
C ARG A 42 11.38 1.74 -1.24
N PRO A 43 12.54 1.33 -0.68
CA PRO A 43 12.60 0.72 0.64
C PRO A 43 12.20 1.71 1.75
N LEU A 44 11.45 1.22 2.73
CA LEU A 44 10.95 2.02 3.85
C LEU A 44 11.84 1.83 5.09
N THR A 45 12.55 2.89 5.46
CA THR A 45 13.48 2.91 6.60
C THR A 45 12.80 3.35 7.91
N GLY A 46 11.75 4.17 7.84
CA GLY A 46 10.99 4.66 9.01
C GLY A 46 9.92 3.68 9.50
N ALA A 47 9.69 3.64 10.82
CA ALA A 47 8.67 2.78 11.42
C ALA A 47 7.25 3.18 11.00
N ASP A 48 6.94 4.48 10.95
CA ASP A 48 5.67 5.01 10.45
C ASP A 48 5.41 4.63 9.00
N SER A 49 6.39 4.87 8.14
CA SER A 49 6.29 4.48 6.73
C SER A 49 6.06 2.98 6.56
N ARG A 50 6.74 2.14 7.37
CA ARG A 50 6.51 0.68 7.38
C ARG A 50 5.09 0.31 7.79
N ARG A 51 4.50 1.01 8.76
CA ARG A 51 3.12 0.77 9.22
C ARG A 51 2.08 1.16 8.17
N THR A 52 2.27 2.28 7.48
CA THR A 52 1.34 2.76 6.45
C THR A 52 1.58 2.11 5.08
N GLY A 53 2.77 1.54 4.85
CA GLY A 53 3.19 1.00 3.55
C GLY A 53 3.51 2.07 2.51
N LEU A 54 3.66 3.33 2.93
CA LEU A 54 3.94 4.47 2.07
C LEU A 54 5.19 5.21 2.54
N GLY A 55 6.06 5.58 1.58
CA GLY A 55 7.21 6.44 1.88
C GLY A 55 6.75 7.87 2.19
N PRO A 56 7.53 8.67 2.92
CA PRO A 56 7.11 10.00 3.41
C PRO A 56 6.67 10.93 2.27
N SER A 57 7.35 10.89 1.14
CA SER A 57 7.00 11.68 -0.05
C SER A 57 5.80 11.16 -0.82
N CYS A 58 5.44 9.89 -0.70
CA CYS A 58 4.23 9.30 -1.30
C CYS A 58 3.02 9.48 -0.38
N ASP A 59 3.22 9.35 0.92
CA ASP A 59 2.20 9.57 1.93
C ASP A 59 1.73 11.04 1.93
N ALA A 60 2.65 12.02 1.92
CA ALA A 60 2.29 13.44 1.86
C ALA A 60 1.49 13.84 0.60
N LYS A 61 1.60 13.06 -0.50
CA LYS A 61 0.81 13.28 -1.72
C LYS A 61 -0.62 12.78 -1.58
N LEU A 62 -0.85 11.74 -0.79
CA LEU A 62 -2.15 11.12 -0.56
C LEU A 62 -2.86 11.72 0.66
N HIS A 63 -2.09 12.06 1.69
CA HIS A 63 -2.54 12.60 2.96
C HIS A 63 -1.80 13.92 3.22
N PRO A 64 -2.21 15.01 2.55
CA PRO A 64 -1.61 16.31 2.81
C PRO A 64 -1.83 16.66 4.29
N ALA A 65 -0.78 17.21 4.92
CA ALA A 65 -0.90 17.70 6.28
C ALA A 65 -2.04 18.72 6.36
N PRO A 66 -2.86 18.70 7.42
CA PRO A 66 -3.83 19.75 7.65
C PRO A 66 -3.11 21.10 7.56
N PRO A 67 -3.69 22.09 6.87
CA PRO A 67 -3.05 23.38 6.74
C PRO A 67 -2.80 23.95 8.14
N ASP A 68 -1.61 24.52 8.38
CA ASP A 68 -1.26 25.25 9.60
C ASP A 68 -1.93 26.63 9.62
N ILE A 69 -3.23 26.64 9.32
CA ILE A 69 -4.09 27.79 9.46
C ILE A 69 -4.58 27.71 10.89
N ARG A 70 -4.16 28.65 11.73
CA ARG A 70 -4.84 28.94 12.98
C ARG A 70 -6.24 29.41 12.62
N THR A 71 -7.19 28.48 12.59
CA THR A 71 -8.59 28.82 12.50
C THR A 71 -8.89 29.67 13.73
N ARG A 72 -9.12 30.98 13.53
CA ARG A 72 -9.67 31.79 14.60
C ARG A 72 -10.99 31.13 14.97
N ARG A 73 -11.08 30.57 16.17
CA ARG A 73 -12.33 30.02 16.69
C ARG A 73 -13.33 31.16 16.70
N HIS A 74 -14.30 31.12 15.79
CA HIS A 74 -15.38 32.09 15.80
C HIS A 74 -16.38 31.62 16.86
N GLU A 75 -16.54 32.40 17.91
CA GLU A 75 -17.60 32.17 18.88
C GLU A 75 -18.89 32.71 18.25
N VAL A 76 -19.77 31.80 17.85
CA VAL A 76 -21.10 32.12 17.31
C VAL A 76 -22.12 31.84 18.39
N GLU A 77 -22.95 32.83 18.72
CA GLU A 77 -24.19 32.58 19.45
C GLU A 77 -25.16 31.83 18.54
N GLN A 78 -25.42 30.57 18.89
CA GLN A 78 -26.44 29.78 18.20
C GLN A 78 -27.79 30.08 18.83
N GLU A 79 -28.71 30.63 18.04
CA GLU A 79 -30.11 30.73 18.42
C GLU A 79 -30.65 29.30 18.62
N PRO A 80 -31.25 28.98 19.77
CA PRO A 80 -31.86 27.68 20.00
C PRO A 80 -33.01 27.45 19.01
N LEU A 81 -33.12 26.21 18.51
CA LEU A 81 -34.22 25.80 17.64
C LEU A 81 -35.57 25.98 18.38
N PRO A 82 -36.61 26.54 17.73
CA PRO A 82 -37.92 26.66 18.34
C PRO A 82 -38.60 25.28 18.42
N GLY A 83 -39.07 24.92 19.61
CA GLY A 83 -39.86 23.71 19.85
C GLY A 83 -39.37 22.92 21.05
N THR A 84 -40.11 23.01 22.15
CA THR A 84 -40.15 21.97 23.19
C THR A 84 -40.93 20.77 22.69
#